data_AF-A0A292ZM22-F1
#
_entry.id   AF-A0A292ZM22-F1
#
_cell.length_a   1.000
_cell.length_b   1.000
_cell.length_c   1.000
_cell.angle_alpha   90.00
_cell.angle_beta   90.00
_cell.angle_gamma   90.00
#
_symmetry.space_group_name_H-M   'P 1'
#
loop_
_entity.id
_entity.type
_entity.pdbx_description
1 polymer ?
#
loop_
_entity_poly.entity_id
_entity_poly.type
_entity_poly.pdbx_seq_one_letter_code
_entity_poly.pdbx_strand_id
1 'polypeptide(L)'
;MKALLPIALLAASGAAAAGYRLPDERPIVLPPGDGAELTAATCSACHSLDYVTTQPRGKGAQFWQDSVGKMIKVYGAPIEPADAERIAAYLAATYGRKEAAGPS
;
A
#
# COMPACT_ATOMS: atom_id res chain seq x y z
N MET A 1 -64.19 -16.38 35.41
CA MET A 1 -62.71 -16.29 35.57
C MET A 1 -62.10 -17.51 34.88
N LYS A 2 -61.20 -17.46 33.91
CA LYS A 2 -60.36 -16.43 33.28
C LYS A 2 -60.43 -16.63 31.75
N ALA A 3 -60.45 -15.54 30.99
CA ALA A 3 -60.29 -15.58 29.54
C ALA A 3 -58.80 -15.73 29.19
N LEU A 4 -58.49 -16.64 28.27
CA LEU A 4 -57.18 -16.80 27.67
C LEU A 4 -57.00 -15.69 26.63
N LEU A 5 -55.97 -14.85 26.77
CA LEU A 5 -55.55 -13.90 25.73
C LEU A 5 -54.42 -14.53 24.90
N PRO A 6 -54.46 -14.47 23.55
CA PRO A 6 -53.38 -14.94 22.70
C PRO A 6 -52.24 -13.91 22.67
N ILE A 7 -51.01 -14.41 22.83
CA ILE A 7 -49.77 -13.63 22.70
C ILE A 7 -49.58 -13.29 21.22
N ALA A 8 -49.59 -12.00 20.89
CA ALA A 8 -49.33 -11.51 19.54
C ALA A 8 -47.88 -11.82 19.11
N LEU A 9 -47.72 -12.42 17.92
CA LEU A 9 -46.42 -12.64 17.29
C LEU A 9 -45.78 -11.29 16.95
N LEU A 10 -44.59 -11.01 17.50
CA LEU A 10 -43.69 -10.00 16.95
C LEU A 10 -43.08 -10.56 15.66
N ALA A 11 -43.40 -9.96 14.51
CA ALA A 11 -42.67 -10.20 13.28
C ALA A 11 -41.30 -9.49 13.37
N ALA A 12 -40.22 -10.27 13.33
CA ALA A 12 -38.87 -9.74 13.25
C ALA A 12 -38.60 -9.24 11.82
N SER A 13 -38.56 -7.92 11.63
CA SER A 13 -38.10 -7.31 10.39
C SER A 13 -36.58 -7.49 10.27
N GLY A 14 -36.13 -8.52 9.55
CA GLY A 14 -34.72 -8.70 9.22
C GLY A 14 -34.30 -7.79 8.07
N ALA A 15 -33.48 -6.77 8.35
CA ALA A 15 -32.77 -6.06 7.29
C ALA A 15 -31.60 -6.93 6.79
N ALA A 16 -31.62 -7.32 5.51
CA ALA A 16 -30.50 -8.01 4.90
C ALA A 16 -29.34 -7.03 4.70
N ALA A 17 -28.14 -7.38 5.17
CA ALA A 17 -26.95 -6.61 4.87
C ALA A 17 -26.70 -6.65 3.35
N ALA A 18 -26.71 -5.49 2.69
CA ALA A 18 -26.26 -5.39 1.32
C ALA A 18 -24.76 -5.71 1.29
N GLY A 19 -24.39 -6.83 0.66
CA GLY A 19 -22.99 -7.21 0.49
C GLY A 19 -22.27 -6.25 -0.45
N TYR A 20 -21.08 -5.80 -0.05
CA TYR A 20 -20.22 -4.99 -0.91
C TYR A 20 -19.17 -5.89 -1.55
N ARG A 21 -19.16 -5.98 -2.88
CA ARG A 21 -18.09 -6.70 -3.60
C ARG A 21 -16.88 -5.78 -3.70
N LEU A 22 -15.82 -6.12 -2.98
CA LEU A 22 -14.52 -5.48 -3.16
C LEU A 22 -13.92 -5.89 -4.52
N PRO A 23 -13.17 -4.99 -5.17
CA PRO A 23 -12.39 -5.34 -6.35
C PRO A 23 -11.31 -6.37 -5.99
N ASP A 24 -10.91 -7.17 -6.98
CA ASP A 24 -9.84 -8.15 -6.79
C ASP A 24 -8.52 -7.44 -6.47
N GLU A 25 -7.85 -7.85 -5.39
CA GLU A 25 -6.52 -7.35 -5.04
C GLU A 25 -5.51 -7.88 -6.05
N ARG A 26 -4.76 -6.96 -6.66
CA ARG A 26 -3.67 -7.30 -7.58
C ARG A 26 -2.34 -6.91 -6.94
N PRO A 27 -1.38 -7.83 -6.83
CA PRO A 27 -0.09 -7.51 -6.26
C PRO A 27 0.62 -6.50 -7.16
N ILE A 28 1.20 -5.48 -6.53
CA ILE A 28 2.03 -4.49 -7.22
C ILE A 28 3.38 -5.12 -7.54
N VAL A 29 3.71 -5.16 -8.83
CA VAL A 29 5.02 -5.59 -9.32
C VAL A 29 5.83 -4.36 -9.66
N LEU A 30 7.02 -4.22 -9.05
CA LEU A 30 7.91 -3.11 -9.33
C LEU A 30 8.55 -3.26 -10.72
N PRO A 31 8.81 -2.15 -11.46
CA PRO A 31 9.51 -2.19 -12.74
C PRO A 31 10.86 -2.92 -12.62
N PRO A 32 11.27 -3.71 -13.62
CA PRO A 32 12.55 -4.42 -13.56
C PRO A 32 13.72 -3.44 -13.52
N GLY A 33 14.79 -3.81 -12.81
CA GLY A 33 16.01 -3.03 -12.69
C GLY A 33 16.87 -3.49 -11.53
N ASP A 34 18.12 -3.01 -11.50
CA ASP A 34 19.05 -3.31 -10.42
C ASP A 34 18.49 -2.82 -9.08
N GLY A 35 18.22 -3.76 -8.15
CA GLY A 35 17.62 -3.47 -6.85
C GLY A 35 16.10 -3.60 -6.78
N ALA A 36 15.41 -3.96 -7.86
CA ALA A 36 13.95 -4.14 -7.86
C ALA A 36 13.50 -5.26 -6.90
N GLU A 37 14.13 -6.44 -6.97
CA GLU A 37 13.78 -7.58 -6.11
C GLU A 37 14.09 -7.31 -4.65
N LEU A 38 15.26 -6.72 -4.35
CA LEU A 38 15.62 -6.26 -3.01
C LEU A 38 14.57 -5.28 -2.48
N THR A 39 14.20 -4.27 -3.27
CA THR A 39 13.19 -3.28 -2.88
C THR A 39 11.83 -3.93 -2.62
N ALA A 40 11.40 -4.84 -3.49
CA ALA A 40 10.14 -5.55 -3.30
C ALA A 40 10.13 -6.36 -2.00
N ALA A 41 11.17 -7.18 -1.77
CA ALA A 41 11.28 -8.03 -0.59
C ALA A 41 11.39 -7.21 0.72
N THR A 42 12.15 -6.12 0.71
CA THR A 42 12.36 -5.28 1.90
C THR A 42 11.15 -4.40 2.20
N CYS A 43 10.61 -3.70 1.21
CA CYS A 43 9.55 -2.71 1.44
C CYS A 43 8.16 -3.34 1.63
N SER A 44 7.93 -4.58 1.16
CA SER A 44 6.67 -5.29 1.41
C SER A 44 6.56 -5.90 2.80
N ALA A 45 7.60 -5.83 3.64
CA ALA A 45 7.61 -6.44 4.97
C ALA A 45 6.62 -5.79 5.95
N CYS A 46 6.27 -4.52 5.74
CA CYS A 46 5.43 -3.75 6.67
C CYS A 46 4.24 -3.04 6.03
N HIS A 47 4.25 -2.83 4.71
CA HIS A 47 3.17 -2.15 3.98
C HIS A 47 3.09 -2.61 2.52
N SER A 48 1.99 -2.29 1.84
CA SER A 48 1.88 -2.53 0.39
C SER A 48 2.93 -1.73 -0.39
N LEU A 49 3.38 -2.27 -1.53
CA LEU A 49 4.24 -1.57 -2.49
C LEU A 49 3.50 -0.43 -3.21
N ASP A 50 2.18 -0.29 -3.04
CA ASP A 50 1.43 0.91 -3.45
C ASP A 50 2.04 2.18 -2.89
N TYR A 51 2.56 2.14 -1.66
CA TYR A 51 3.24 3.30 -1.07
C TYR A 51 4.47 3.74 -1.86
N VAL A 52 5.12 2.83 -2.58
CA VAL A 52 6.26 3.17 -3.46
C VAL A 52 5.73 3.76 -4.77
N THR A 53 4.79 3.07 -5.43
CA THR A 53 4.34 3.43 -6.78
C THR A 53 3.50 4.71 -6.84
N THR A 54 2.92 5.10 -5.70
CA THR A 54 2.11 6.32 -5.55
C THR A 54 2.88 7.55 -5.07
N GLN A 55 4.19 7.43 -4.77
CA GLN A 55 4.99 8.62 -4.45
C GLN A 55 5.08 9.58 -5.65
N PRO A 56 5.19 10.90 -5.42
CA PRO A 56 5.37 11.85 -6.49
C PRO A 56 6.59 11.53 -7.37
N ARG A 57 6.37 11.37 -8.68
CA ARG A 57 7.43 11.13 -9.65
C ARG A 57 8.30 12.38 -9.84
N GLY A 58 9.54 12.18 -10.31
CA GLY A 58 10.42 13.28 -10.73
C GLY A 58 10.99 14.14 -9.60
N LYS A 59 11.02 13.63 -8.37
CA LYS A 59 11.58 14.34 -7.20
C LYS A 59 13.09 14.16 -7.00
N GLY A 60 13.76 13.44 -7.89
CA GLY A 60 15.21 13.23 -7.86
C GLY A 60 15.68 12.25 -6.78
N ALA A 61 16.99 12.06 -6.69
CA ALA A 61 17.60 11.06 -5.81
C ALA A 61 17.47 11.38 -4.31
N GLN A 62 17.63 12.66 -3.92
CA GLN A 62 17.54 13.07 -2.52
C GLN A 62 16.18 12.71 -1.90
N PHE A 63 15.09 12.90 -2.64
CA PHE A 63 13.75 12.55 -2.17
C PHE A 63 13.63 11.06 -1.80
N TRP A 64 14.23 10.18 -2.61
CA TRP A 64 14.18 8.74 -2.38
C TRP A 64 15.12 8.31 -1.25
N GLN A 65 16.28 8.94 -1.12
CA GLN A 65 17.16 8.77 0.04
C GLN A 65 16.45 9.17 1.34
N ASP A 66 15.76 10.31 1.34
CA ASP A 66 15.02 10.79 2.51
C ASP A 66 13.82 9.88 2.82
N SER A 67 13.15 9.36 1.80
CA SER A 67 12.02 8.45 1.95
C SER A 67 12.43 7.12 2.57
N VAL A 68 13.50 6.49 2.09
CA VAL A 68 14.08 5.27 2.69
C VAL A 68 14.62 5.58 4.10
N GLY A 69 15.30 6.72 4.27
CA GLY A 69 15.76 7.19 5.57
C GLY A 69 14.64 7.38 6.58
N LYS A 70 13.45 7.83 6.14
CA LYS A 70 12.25 7.94 6.98
C LYS A 70 11.75 6.56 7.41
N MET A 71 11.76 5.56 6.52
CA MET A 71 11.39 4.17 6.88
C MET A 71 12.27 3.65 8.02
N ILE A 72 13.57 3.91 7.96
CA ILE A 72 14.52 3.46 8.98
C ILE A 72 14.35 4.27 10.27
N LYS A 73 14.46 5.60 10.19
CA LYS A 73 14.59 6.46 11.38
C LYS A 73 13.27 6.72 12.11
N VAL A 74 12.16 6.78 11.37
CA VAL A 74 10.85 7.14 11.95
C VAL A 74 9.97 5.91 12.14
N TYR A 75 9.98 5.00 11.17
CA TYR A 75 9.13 3.80 11.22
C TYR A 75 9.87 2.55 11.72
N GLY A 76 11.19 2.62 11.96
CA GLY A 76 11.96 1.55 12.58
C GLY A 76 12.24 0.37 11.67
N ALA A 77 12.20 0.56 10.35
CA ALA A 77 12.48 -0.52 9.39
C ALA A 77 13.93 -1.04 9.58
N PRO A 78 14.13 -2.35 9.79
CA PRO A 78 15.46 -2.94 10.01
C PRO A 78 16.19 -3.14 8.68
N ILE A 79 16.62 -2.04 8.06
CA ILE A 79 17.33 -2.03 6.77
C ILE A 79 18.78 -1.65 7.00
N GLU A 80 19.70 -2.52 6.59
CA GLU A 80 21.14 -2.25 6.67
C GLU A 80 21.55 -1.12 5.73
N PRO A 81 22.59 -0.32 6.07
CA PRO A 81 22.96 0.87 5.30
C PRO A 81 23.22 0.60 3.81
N ALA A 82 23.90 -0.51 3.49
CA ALA A 82 24.20 -0.86 2.10
C ALA A 82 22.94 -1.17 1.27
N ASP A 83 21.96 -1.83 1.86
CA ASP A 83 20.69 -2.10 1.18
C ASP A 83 19.82 -0.85 1.10
N ALA A 84 19.86 0.02 2.11
CA ALA A 84 19.18 1.31 2.07
C ALA A 84 19.67 2.17 0.89
N GLU A 85 20.97 2.21 0.64
CA GLU A 85 21.56 2.91 -0.52
C GLU A 85 21.12 2.30 -1.85
N ARG A 86 21.14 0.96 -1.96
CA ARG A 86 20.73 0.24 -3.18
C ARG A 86 19.24 0.44 -3.48
N ILE A 87 18.39 0.39 -2.45
CA ILE A 87 16.95 0.63 -2.57
C ILE A 87 16.71 2.08 -3.00
N ALA A 88 17.32 3.07 -2.34
CA ALA A 88 17.16 4.47 -2.70
C ALA A 88 17.64 4.75 -4.14
N ALA A 89 18.73 4.12 -4.58
CA ALA A 89 19.24 4.23 -5.94
C ALA A 89 18.27 3.64 -6.98
N TYR A 90 17.74 2.44 -6.72
CA TYR A 90 16.72 1.82 -7.57
C TYR A 90 15.48 2.72 -7.71
N LEU A 91 14.97 3.23 -6.59
CA LEU A 91 13.79 4.08 -6.56
C LEU A 91 14.03 5.41 -7.32
N ALA A 92 15.20 6.02 -7.14
CA ALA A 92 15.59 7.22 -7.86
C ALA A 92 15.74 6.96 -9.38
N ALA A 93 16.33 5.83 -9.77
CA ALA A 93 16.46 5.45 -11.17
C ALA A 93 15.11 5.14 -11.82
N THR A 94 14.16 4.59 -11.07
CA THR A 94 12.86 4.15 -11.60
C THR A 94 11.82 5.28 -11.61
N TYR A 95 11.83 6.12 -10.58
CA TYR A 95 10.77 7.10 -10.31
C TYR A 95 11.28 8.54 -10.14
N GLY A 96 12.58 8.74 -9.98
CA GLY A 96 13.18 10.03 -9.64
C GLY A 96 13.39 10.97 -10.82
N ARG A 97 13.37 10.49 -12.06
CA ARG A 97 13.43 11.35 -13.27
C ARG A 97 12.10 12.05 -13.48
N LYS A 98 12.12 13.36 -13.72
CA LYS A 98 10.95 14.02 -14.32
C LYS A 98 10.75 13.36 -15.67
N GLU A 99 9.54 12.86 -15.93
CA GLU A 99 9.20 12.41 -17.26
C GLU A 99 9.55 13.55 -18.23
N ALA A 100 10.33 13.26 -19.28
CA ALA A 100 10.35 14.16 -20.42
C ALA A 100 8.90 14.20 -20.89
N ALA A 101 8.29 15.38 -20.95
CA ALA A 101 6.89 15.57 -21.27
C ALA A 101 6.47 14.64 -22.44
N GLY A 102 5.80 13.55 -22.10
CA GLY A 102 5.36 12.50 -23.02
C GLY A 102 3.84 12.40 -22.91
N PRO A 103 3.14 12.15 -24.03
CA PRO A 103 1.73 12.50 -24.13
C PRO A 103 0.87 11.58 -23.24
N SER A 104 -0.02 12.23 -22.49
CA SER A 104 -1.25 11.61 -21.98
C SER A 104 -2.22 11.32 -23.12
#